data_AF-Q8X1D5-F1
#
_entry.id   AF-Q8X1D5-F1
#
_cell.length_a   1.000
_cell.length_b   1.000
_cell.length_c   1.000
_cell.angle_alpha   90.00
_cell.angle_beta   90.00
_cell.angle_gamma   90.00
#
_symmetry.space_group_name_H-M   'P 1'
#
loop_
_entity.id
_entity.type
_entity.pdbx_description
1 polymer ?
#
loop_
_entity_poly.entity_id
_entity_poly.type
_entity_poly.pdbx_seq_one_letter_code
_entity_poly.pdbx_strand_id
1 'polypeptide(L)'
;MFFHKPLFLAASLSLFLCLFTFASAGRANGDQQYLRKRQSETSIIGRTEGPSRPVPFTSSPDLVVITSKLEILGKESSALGQCSCVRTLDDQKQNVSGTCTSRFVDSAKSTATCLFGTLTDATCFEKGGKLDLSDGDKVWWQKAFCKRCKAAGGKSHPFYACP
;
A
#
# COMPACT_ATOMS: atom_id res chain seq x y z
N MET A 1 11.20 57.54 36.36
CA MET A 1 10.15 57.15 35.38
C MET A 1 10.18 55.63 35.29
N PHE A 2 9.68 54.90 36.30
CA PHE A 2 8.31 54.38 36.48
C PHE A 2 7.77 53.51 35.32
N PHE A 3 7.87 52.18 35.55
CA PHE A 3 7.13 50.99 35.09
C PHE A 3 6.05 51.10 33.98
N HIS A 4 5.99 50.12 33.06
CA HIS A 4 5.23 48.86 33.25
C HIS A 4 5.38 47.89 32.06
N LYS A 5 5.66 46.62 32.38
CA LYS A 5 5.49 45.44 31.52
C LYS A 5 4.00 45.00 31.57
N PRO A 6 3.36 44.62 30.46
CA PRO A 6 2.11 43.87 30.54
C PRO A 6 2.41 42.37 30.52
N LEU A 7 2.22 41.74 31.68
CA LEU A 7 1.92 40.32 31.81
C LEU A 7 0.49 40.10 31.28
N PHE A 8 0.34 39.42 30.15
CA PHE A 8 -0.94 38.84 29.76
C PHE A 8 -0.95 37.34 30.06
N LEU A 9 -1.50 37.05 31.23
CA LEU A 9 -2.03 35.77 31.67
C LEU A 9 -3.50 35.69 31.23
N ALA A 10 -3.84 34.77 30.34
CA ALA A 10 -5.17 34.17 30.21
C ALA A 10 -4.99 32.89 29.36
N ALA A 11 -4.84 31.71 29.93
CA ALA A 11 -5.92 30.86 30.43
C ALA A 11 -6.99 30.55 29.36
N SER A 12 -6.73 29.55 28.51
CA SER A 12 -7.79 28.77 27.86
C SER A 12 -7.41 27.30 27.83
N LEU A 13 -7.54 26.65 29.00
CA LEU A 13 -7.65 25.20 29.14
C LEU A 13 -8.97 24.77 28.46
N SER A 14 -8.94 24.58 27.15
CA SER A 14 -10.04 23.93 26.42
C SER A 14 -9.88 22.42 26.57
N LEU A 15 -10.31 21.94 27.73
CA LEU A 15 -10.35 20.54 28.15
C LEU A 15 -11.55 19.87 27.45
N PHE A 16 -11.48 19.70 26.13
CA PHE A 16 -12.42 18.85 25.40
C PHE A 16 -12.01 17.38 25.60
N LEU A 17 -12.41 16.85 26.76
CA LEU A 17 -12.57 15.42 27.01
C LEU A 17 -13.70 14.90 26.11
N CYS A 18 -13.37 14.57 24.86
CA CYS A 18 -14.22 13.69 24.07
C CYS A 18 -14.07 12.26 24.61
N LEU A 19 -14.91 11.96 25.60
CA LEU A 19 -15.27 10.62 26.05
C LEU A 19 -15.90 9.85 24.88
N PHE A 20 -15.09 9.22 24.03
CA PHE A 20 -15.59 8.18 23.14
C PHE A 20 -15.60 6.85 23.90
N THR A 21 -16.72 6.57 24.54
CA THR A 21 -17.08 5.21 24.95
C THR A 21 -17.30 4.37 23.68
N PHE A 22 -16.26 3.68 23.22
CA PHE A 22 -16.45 2.58 22.27
C PHE A 22 -17.00 1.37 23.03
N ALA A 23 -18.33 1.26 23.02
CA ALA A 23 -19.05 0.07 23.41
C ALA A 23 -18.65 -1.08 22.48
N SER A 24 -17.93 -2.05 23.04
CA SER A 24 -17.69 -3.37 22.46
C SER A 24 -18.85 -4.30 22.85
N ALA A 25 -19.65 -4.74 21.87
CA ALA A 25 -20.36 -6.02 21.90
C ALA A 25 -21.13 -6.23 20.58
N GLY A 26 -20.82 -7.32 19.87
CA GLY A 26 -21.54 -7.72 18.67
C GLY A 26 -20.96 -8.98 18.03
N ARG A 27 -21.01 -10.10 18.75
CA ARG A 27 -20.90 -11.44 18.15
C ARG A 27 -22.21 -11.78 17.44
N ALA A 28 -22.14 -12.07 16.15
CA ALA A 28 -23.04 -12.96 15.41
C ALA A 28 -22.28 -13.39 14.15
N ASN A 29 -21.67 -14.57 14.14
CA ASN A 29 -22.24 -15.84 13.65
C ASN A 29 -22.84 -15.72 12.25
N GLY A 30 -22.12 -16.31 11.29
CA GLY A 30 -22.48 -16.40 9.88
C GLY A 30 -21.59 -17.42 9.19
N ASP A 31 -21.52 -18.62 9.77
CA ASP A 31 -21.16 -19.81 9.01
C ASP A 31 -22.14 -19.99 7.84
N GLN A 32 -21.68 -20.71 6.81
CA GLN A 32 -22.43 -21.19 5.65
C GLN A 32 -22.71 -20.16 4.54
N GLN A 33 -21.86 -20.19 3.51
CA GLN A 33 -22.18 -20.83 2.22
C GLN A 33 -21.22 -20.28 1.15
N TYR A 34 -20.16 -21.03 0.80
CA TYR A 34 -19.82 -21.33 -0.61
C TYR A 34 -18.61 -22.28 -0.75
N LEU A 35 -18.67 -23.46 -0.13
CA LEU A 35 -18.02 -24.64 -0.71
C LEU A 35 -18.89 -25.13 -1.88
N ARG A 36 -18.91 -24.37 -2.98
CA ARG A 36 -19.54 -24.81 -4.24
C ARG A 36 -18.48 -25.39 -5.17
N LYS A 37 -18.18 -26.66 -4.91
CA LYS A 37 -18.20 -27.75 -5.89
C LYS A 37 -18.08 -27.30 -7.37
N ARG A 38 -16.86 -27.36 -7.91
CA ARG A 38 -16.60 -27.70 -9.32
C ARG A 38 -15.42 -28.68 -9.37
N GLN A 39 -15.71 -29.91 -8.94
CA GLN A 39 -15.28 -31.05 -9.72
C GLN A 39 -15.98 -30.95 -11.08
N SER A 40 -15.20 -30.79 -12.14
CA SER A 40 -15.60 -31.15 -13.49
C SER A 40 -14.40 -31.84 -14.11
N GLU A 41 -14.33 -33.14 -13.84
CA GLU A 41 -13.38 -34.07 -14.42
C GLU A 41 -14.15 -34.88 -15.47
N THR A 42 -14.04 -34.50 -16.74
CA THR A 42 -14.38 -35.26 -17.96
C THR A 42 -13.96 -34.34 -19.12
N SER A 43 -13.26 -34.69 -20.19
CA SER A 43 -12.62 -35.91 -20.68
C SER A 43 -12.04 -35.52 -22.06
N ILE A 44 -10.80 -35.94 -22.33
CA ILE A 44 -10.36 -36.58 -23.59
C ILE A 44 -10.42 -35.78 -24.93
N ILE A 45 -9.21 -35.67 -25.51
CA ILE A 45 -8.81 -35.67 -26.95
C ILE A 45 -8.88 -34.37 -27.76
N GLY A 46 -7.69 -33.97 -28.23
CA GLY A 46 -7.45 -33.70 -29.65
C GLY A 46 -7.49 -32.24 -30.07
N ARG A 47 -6.35 -31.55 -30.01
CA ARG A 47 -6.15 -30.36 -30.86
C ARG A 47 -4.72 -30.28 -31.39
N THR A 48 -4.65 -30.61 -32.67
CA THR A 48 -3.62 -30.38 -33.68
C THR A 48 -2.58 -29.33 -33.30
N GLU A 49 -1.33 -29.78 -33.14
CA GLU A 49 -0.13 -28.95 -33.13
C GLU A 49 0.04 -28.32 -34.52
N GLY A 50 -0.49 -27.11 -34.69
CA GLY A 50 -0.05 -26.22 -35.75
C GLY A 50 1.26 -25.55 -35.34
N PRO A 51 2.17 -25.23 -36.29
CA PRO A 51 3.42 -24.52 -36.00
C PRO A 51 3.08 -23.14 -35.42
N SER A 52 3.11 -23.06 -34.10
CA SER A 52 2.92 -21.84 -33.34
C SER A 52 4.17 -21.00 -33.57
N ARG A 53 4.05 -20.02 -34.47
CA ARG A 53 5.05 -18.95 -34.59
C ARG A 53 5.33 -18.42 -33.17
N PRO A 54 6.59 -18.26 -32.76
CA PRO A 54 6.91 -17.63 -31.49
C PRO A 54 6.32 -16.22 -31.52
N VAL A 55 5.25 -16.01 -30.76
CA VAL A 55 4.74 -14.66 -30.49
C VAL A 55 5.87 -13.98 -29.73
N PRO A 56 6.41 -12.84 -30.21
CA PRO A 56 7.45 -12.13 -29.50
C PRO A 56 6.92 -11.85 -28.10
N PHE A 57 7.63 -12.34 -27.08
CA PHE A 57 7.45 -11.86 -25.71
C PHE A 57 7.79 -10.36 -25.73
N THR A 58 6.79 -9.52 -25.98
CA THR A 58 6.86 -8.10 -25.66
C THR A 58 7.07 -8.02 -24.16
N SER A 59 8.30 -7.72 -23.76
CA SER A 59 8.69 -7.36 -22.40
C SER A 59 7.64 -6.40 -21.84
N SER A 60 6.78 -6.85 -20.91
CA SER A 60 5.66 -6.05 -20.41
C SER A 60 6.19 -4.79 -19.71
N PRO A 61 6.10 -3.60 -20.35
CA PRO A 61 6.49 -2.32 -19.75
C PRO A 61 5.35 -1.75 -18.89
N ASP A 62 4.34 -2.56 -18.58
CA ASP A 62 3.02 -2.12 -18.12
C ASP A 62 2.88 -2.08 -16.61
N LEU A 63 3.96 -2.28 -15.87
CA LEU A 63 3.95 -2.30 -14.41
C LEU A 63 4.55 -1.03 -13.86
N VAL A 64 3.80 -0.36 -12.99
CA VAL A 64 4.36 0.63 -12.07
C VAL A 64 4.82 -0.10 -10.83
N VAL A 65 6.08 0.10 -10.47
CA VAL A 65 6.69 -0.42 -9.26
C VAL A 65 6.69 0.67 -8.21
N ILE A 66 6.11 0.38 -7.06
CA ILE A 66 6.08 1.28 -5.90
C ILE A 66 6.92 0.64 -4.81
N THR A 67 8.02 1.28 -4.43
CA THR A 67 8.91 0.81 -3.37
C THR A 67 8.67 1.64 -2.10
N SER A 68 8.50 1.00 -0.96
CA SER A 68 8.40 1.70 0.33
C SER A 68 9.71 1.59 1.11
N LYS A 69 10.16 2.71 1.66
CA LYS A 69 11.32 2.82 2.55
C LYS A 69 10.91 3.62 3.78
N LEU A 70 11.60 3.41 4.89
CA LEU A 70 11.46 4.26 6.07
C LEU A 70 12.40 5.46 5.93
N GLU A 71 11.94 6.64 6.34
CA GLU A 71 12.78 7.81 6.54
C GLU A 71 12.99 8.02 8.05
N ILE A 72 14.22 7.86 8.52
CA ILE A 72 14.58 8.12 9.92
C ILE A 72 15.65 9.20 9.98
N LEU A 73 15.30 10.37 10.54
CA LEU A 73 16.23 11.50 10.67
C LEU A 73 16.95 11.86 9.36
N GLY A 74 16.23 11.81 8.23
CA GLY A 74 16.77 12.09 6.90
C GLY A 74 17.68 10.99 6.32
N LYS A 75 17.77 9.82 6.97
CA LYS A 75 18.42 8.63 6.42
C LYS A 75 17.37 7.66 5.91
N GLU A 76 17.59 7.16 4.69
CA GLU A 76 16.76 6.13 4.08
C GLU A 76 17.12 4.75 4.64
N SER A 77 16.11 3.96 5.02
CA SER A 77 16.30 2.55 5.38
C SER A 77 16.37 1.65 4.15
N SER A 78 16.62 0.36 4.39
CA SER A 78 16.30 -0.70 3.43
C SER A 78 14.82 -0.68 3.05
N ALA A 79 14.50 -1.18 1.86
CA ALA A 79 13.13 -1.32 1.41
C ALA A 79 12.30 -2.19 2.38
N LEU A 80 11.10 -1.72 2.68
CA LEU A 80 10.11 -2.37 3.53
C LEU A 80 8.99 -3.03 2.71
N GLY A 81 8.97 -2.82 1.40
CA GLY A 81 7.95 -3.39 0.55
C GLY A 81 8.11 -2.97 -0.90
N GLN A 82 7.58 -3.78 -1.79
CA GLN A 82 7.45 -3.45 -3.21
C GLN A 82 6.08 -3.89 -3.70
N CYS A 83 5.39 -2.99 -4.40
CA CYS A 83 4.06 -3.20 -4.96
C CYS A 83 4.13 -3.01 -6.47
N SER A 84 3.55 -3.95 -7.21
CA SER A 84 3.41 -3.87 -8.66
C SER A 84 1.96 -3.55 -9.01
N CYS A 85 1.76 -2.43 -9.70
CA CYS A 85 0.48 -1.97 -10.22
C CYS A 85 0.46 -2.11 -11.74
N VAL A 86 -0.57 -2.73 -12.29
CA VAL A 86 -0.76 -2.84 -13.75
C VAL A 86 -1.33 -1.53 -14.29
N ARG A 87 -0.73 -1.01 -15.35
CA ARG A 87 -1.25 0.09 -16.16
C ARG A 87 -2.18 -0.47 -17.22
N THR A 88 -3.36 0.14 -17.36
CA THR A 88 -4.24 -0.14 -18.49
C THR A 88 -3.67 0.45 -19.77
N LEU A 89 -4.15 0.00 -20.94
CA LEU A 89 -3.76 0.60 -22.22
C LEU A 89 -4.11 2.09 -22.29
N ASP A 90 -5.20 2.51 -21.63
CA ASP A 90 -5.58 3.92 -21.57
C ASP A 90 -4.65 4.73 -20.68
N ASP A 91 -4.17 4.16 -19.56
CA ASP A 91 -3.15 4.80 -18.71
C ASP A 91 -1.84 5.01 -19.47
N GLN A 92 -1.49 4.10 -20.36
CA GLN A 92 -0.32 4.22 -21.23
C GLN A 92 -0.50 5.33 -22.27
N LYS A 93 -1.64 5.34 -22.98
CA LYS A 93 -1.96 6.37 -23.97
C LYS A 93 -1.99 7.78 -23.36
N GLN A 94 -2.50 7.90 -22.13
CA GLN A 94 -2.56 9.17 -21.41
C GLN A 94 -1.26 9.51 -20.66
N ASN A 95 -0.27 8.62 -20.70
CA ASN A 95 1.02 8.81 -20.04
C ASN A 95 0.90 9.02 -18.52
N VAL A 96 -0.01 8.29 -17.86
CA VAL A 96 -0.24 8.33 -16.41
C VAL A 96 0.12 7.01 -15.74
N SER A 97 0.47 7.06 -14.45
CA SER A 97 0.86 5.87 -13.65
C SER A 97 -0.30 4.92 -13.33
N GLY A 98 -1.53 5.28 -13.67
CA GLY A 98 -2.72 4.44 -13.56
C GLY A 98 -3.40 4.41 -12.19
N THR A 99 -4.63 3.86 -12.19
CA THR A 99 -5.56 3.94 -11.05
C THR A 99 -5.08 3.20 -9.80
N CYS A 100 -4.42 2.04 -9.95
CA CYS A 100 -3.82 1.30 -8.84
C CYS A 100 -2.79 2.15 -8.10
N THR A 101 -1.89 2.81 -8.84
CA THR A 101 -0.85 3.66 -8.28
C THR A 101 -1.45 4.86 -7.56
N SER A 102 -2.44 5.54 -8.15
CA SER A 102 -3.12 6.67 -7.51
C SER A 102 -3.79 6.25 -6.19
N ARG A 103 -4.51 5.14 -6.17
CA ARG A 103 -5.15 4.61 -4.95
C ARG A 103 -4.13 4.26 -3.86
N PHE A 104 -3.00 3.67 -4.26
CA PHE A 104 -1.92 3.38 -3.33
C PHE A 104 -1.38 4.67 -2.69
N VAL A 105 -1.01 5.64 -3.52
CA VAL A 105 -0.44 6.92 -3.06
C VAL A 105 -1.45 7.65 -2.19
N ASP A 106 -2.72 7.71 -2.58
CA ASP A 106 -3.79 8.34 -1.79
C ASP A 106 -3.93 7.70 -0.40
N SER A 107 -3.88 6.36 -0.33
CA SER A 107 -3.90 5.64 0.95
C SER A 107 -2.63 5.86 1.77
N ALA A 108 -1.49 6.14 1.13
CA ALA A 108 -0.20 6.31 1.79
C ALA A 108 0.06 7.75 2.27
N LYS A 109 -0.59 8.77 1.69
CA LYS A 109 -0.38 10.20 1.99
C LYS A 109 -0.41 10.56 3.47
N SER A 110 -1.15 9.83 4.29
CA SER A 110 -1.22 10.07 5.74
C SER A 110 0.01 9.62 6.51
N THR A 111 0.79 8.66 5.99
CA THR A 111 1.97 8.10 6.67
C THR A 111 3.24 8.17 5.84
N ALA A 112 3.17 8.52 4.56
CA ALA A 112 4.30 8.51 3.66
C ALA A 112 4.28 9.66 2.66
N THR A 113 5.47 10.07 2.24
CA THR A 113 5.68 10.95 1.08
C THR A 113 6.09 10.09 -0.10
N CYS A 114 5.30 10.07 -1.18
CA CYS A 114 5.64 9.32 -2.39
C CYS A 114 6.22 10.26 -3.46
N LEU A 115 7.38 9.89 -4.00
CA LEU A 115 8.08 10.56 -5.08
C LEU A 115 8.12 9.64 -6.30
N PHE A 116 7.78 10.18 -7.46
CA PHE A 116 7.87 9.45 -8.73
C PHE A 116 9.24 9.73 -9.35
N GLY A 117 10.05 8.68 -9.51
CA GLY A 117 11.29 8.76 -10.28
C GLY A 117 10.99 8.73 -11.79
N THR A 118 10.04 7.89 -12.18
CA THR A 118 9.50 7.81 -13.54
C THR A 118 8.00 7.53 -13.50
N LEU A 119 7.36 7.35 -14.66
CA LEU A 119 5.96 6.95 -14.72
C LEU A 119 5.71 5.52 -14.22
N THR A 120 6.74 4.67 -14.24
CA THR A 120 6.69 3.27 -13.84
C THR A 120 7.45 2.98 -12.55
N ASP A 121 7.98 4.02 -11.89
CA ASP A 121 8.71 3.87 -10.63
C ASP A 121 8.35 4.98 -9.65
N ALA A 122 7.92 4.57 -8.46
CA ALA A 122 7.63 5.46 -7.35
C ALA A 122 8.29 4.94 -6.06
N THR A 123 8.86 5.84 -5.28
CA THR A 123 9.39 5.55 -3.95
C THR A 123 8.58 6.30 -2.90
N CYS A 124 8.04 5.57 -1.92
CA CYS A 124 7.29 6.13 -0.80
C CYS A 124 8.13 6.07 0.48
N PHE A 125 8.38 7.23 1.07
CA PHE A 125 9.11 7.41 2.32
C PHE A 125 8.13 7.48 3.48
N GLU A 126 8.04 6.39 4.23
CA GLU A 126 7.20 6.28 5.43
C GLU A 126 7.80 7.09 6.58
N LYS A 127 6.94 7.84 7.27
CA LYS A 127 7.25 8.64 8.45
C LYS A 127 6.86 7.90 9.73
N GLY A 128 7.57 8.20 10.81
CA GLY A 128 7.19 7.75 12.16
C GLY A 128 7.81 6.42 12.60
N GLY A 129 8.84 5.93 11.91
CA GLY A 129 9.64 4.82 12.42
C GLY A 129 10.67 5.25 13.46
N LYS A 130 11.20 4.28 14.20
CA LYS A 130 12.25 4.46 15.21
C LYS A 130 13.63 4.21 14.59
N LEU A 131 14.67 4.83 15.17
CA LEU A 131 16.08 4.60 14.78
C LEU A 131 16.44 3.13 14.74
N ASP A 132 16.11 2.41 15.82
CA ASP A 132 16.36 0.99 15.94
C ASP A 132 15.06 0.24 15.70
N LEU A 133 14.75 -0.02 14.43
CA LEU A 133 13.64 -0.89 14.04
C LEU A 133 13.92 -2.32 14.50
N SER A 134 13.13 -2.81 15.44
CA SER A 134 13.12 -4.23 15.77
C SER A 134 12.64 -5.05 14.56
N ASP A 135 12.92 -6.35 14.53
CA ASP A 135 12.40 -7.22 13.48
C ASP A 135 10.86 -7.27 13.50
N GLY A 136 10.25 -7.12 14.68
CA GLY A 136 8.81 -6.97 14.84
C GLY A 136 8.27 -5.71 14.15
N ASP A 137 8.98 -4.58 14.27
CA ASP A 137 8.60 -3.33 13.61
C ASP A 137 8.74 -3.45 12.09
N LYS A 138 9.82 -4.05 11.60
CA LYS A 138 10.01 -4.29 10.15
C LYS A 138 8.87 -5.14 9.57
N VAL A 139 8.51 -6.22 10.26
CA VAL A 139 7.41 -7.10 9.84
C VAL A 139 6.08 -6.35 9.87
N TRP A 140 5.84 -5.51 10.88
CA TRP A 140 4.64 -4.68 10.93
C TRP A 140 4.55 -3.75 9.72
N TRP A 141 5.63 -3.04 9.38
CA TRP A 141 5.69 -2.17 8.21
C TRP A 141 5.49 -2.92 6.89
N GLN A 142 6.14 -4.08 6.73
CA GLN A 142 5.94 -4.94 5.56
C GLN A 142 4.47 -5.35 5.39
N LYS A 143 3.81 -5.77 6.47
CA LYS A 143 2.39 -6.14 6.46
C LYS A 143 1.48 -4.96 6.17
N ALA A 144 1.74 -3.80 6.79
CA ALA A 144 0.98 -2.57 6.55
C ALA A 144 1.10 -2.12 5.09
N PHE A 145 2.30 -2.15 4.52
CA PHE A 145 2.55 -1.90 3.11
C PHE A 145 1.81 -2.88 2.20
N CYS A 146 1.95 -4.19 2.43
CA CYS A 146 1.26 -5.22 1.65
C CYS A 146 -0.26 -5.02 1.67
N LYS A 147 -0.84 -4.71 2.84
CA LYS A 147 -2.29 -4.45 2.96
C LYS A 147 -2.73 -3.30 2.06
N ARG A 148 -1.98 -2.19 2.03
CA ARG A 148 -2.26 -1.06 1.13
C ARG A 148 -2.10 -1.44 -0.34
N CYS A 149 -1.04 -2.18 -0.68
CA CYS A 149 -0.82 -2.66 -2.04
C CYS A 149 -2.00 -3.50 -2.55
N LYS A 150 -2.44 -4.49 -1.76
CA LYS A 150 -3.60 -5.33 -2.09
C LYS A 150 -4.88 -4.51 -2.18
N ALA A 151 -5.12 -3.59 -1.25
CA ALA A 151 -6.31 -2.73 -1.26
C ALA A 151 -6.38 -1.81 -2.49
N ALA A 152 -5.22 -1.37 -3.01
CA ALA A 152 -5.13 -0.61 -4.25
C ALA A 152 -5.37 -1.45 -5.52
N GLY A 153 -5.43 -2.78 -5.40
CA GLY A 153 -5.51 -3.72 -6.54
C GLY A 153 -4.15 -4.13 -7.10
N GLY A 154 -3.06 -3.80 -6.39
CA GLY A 154 -1.70 -4.17 -6.77
C GLY A 154 -1.30 -5.56 -6.26
N LYS A 155 -0.10 -5.99 -6.65
CA LYS A 155 0.53 -7.24 -6.19
C LYS A 155 1.77 -6.91 -5.38
N SER A 156 1.80 -7.37 -4.13
CA SER A 156 2.99 -7.22 -3.29
C SER A 156 4.06 -8.23 -3.72
N HIS A 157 5.32 -7.83 -3.71
CA HIS A 157 6.45 -8.71 -4.01
C HIS A 157 6.57 -9.80 -2.92
N PRO A 158 6.78 -11.08 -3.30
CA PRO A 158 6.71 -12.22 -2.37
C PRO A 158 7.81 -12.26 -1.31
N PHE A 159 8.88 -11.48 -1.50
CA PHE A 159 9.98 -11.36 -0.53
C PHE A 159 9.55 -10.70 0.80
N TYR A 160 8.51 -9.88 0.81
CA TYR A 160 8.08 -9.13 1.99
C TYR A 160 6.91 -9.81 2.70
N ALA A 161 6.84 -9.71 4.03
CA ALA A 161 5.77 -10.31 4.81
C ALA A 161 4.39 -9.74 4.41
N CYS A 162 3.50 -10.61 3.92
CA CYS A 162 2.22 -10.23 3.38
C CYS A 162 1.17 -11.30 3.75
N PRO A 163 0.15 -10.98 4.59
CA PRO A 163 -0.90 -11.92 4.95
C PRO A 163 -1.84 -12.22 3.78
#